data_AF-A0A0K8SS54-F1
#
_entry.id   AF-A0A0K8SS54-F1
#
_cell.length_a   1.000
_cell.length_b   1.000
_cell.length_c   1.000
_cell.angle_alpha   90.00
_cell.angle_beta   90.00
_cell.angle_gamma   90.00
#
_symmetry.space_group_name_H-M   'P 1'
#
loop_
_entity.id
_entity.type
_entity.pdbx_description
1 polymer ?
#
loop_
_entity_poly.entity_id
_entity_poly.type
_entity_poly.pdbx_seq_one_letter_code
_entity_poly.pdbx_strand_id
1 'polypeptide(L)'
;VEPLLADRMYPMGQRYATLVEEMGYMHIQASKPDTVGVALTDSPAGLLAYILEKFSTWTRNEHRLKVDGALTFRFTKDQLIDNLMMYWAPSSITTSMRLYAES
;
A
#
# COMPACT_ATOMS: atom_id res chain seq x y z
N VAL A 1 30.88 -12.80 6.20
CA VAL A 1 31.06 -11.78 5.15
C VAL A 1 32.19 -10.89 5.56
N GLU A 2 33.21 -10.73 4.72
CA GLU A 2 34.37 -9.88 4.98
C GLU A 2 33.92 -8.44 5.29
N PRO A 3 34.42 -7.80 6.36
CA PRO A 3 33.96 -6.47 6.78
C PRO A 3 34.16 -5.39 5.70
N LEU A 4 35.12 -5.57 4.78
CA LEU A 4 35.35 -4.70 3.63
C LEU A 4 34.21 -4.75 2.57
N LEU A 5 33.46 -5.85 2.51
CA LEU A 5 32.36 -6.04 1.56
C LEU A 5 31.01 -5.58 2.12
N ALA A 6 30.92 -5.37 3.44
CA ALA A 6 29.71 -4.88 4.09
C ALA A 6 29.30 -3.48 3.57
N ASP A 7 30.28 -2.65 3.24
CA ASP A 7 30.06 -1.28 2.74
C ASP A 7 29.45 -1.25 1.32
N ARG A 8 29.70 -2.28 0.51
CA ARG A 8 29.05 -2.43 -0.82
C ARG A 8 27.59 -2.85 -0.73
N MET A 9 27.21 -3.52 0.34
CA MET A 9 25.83 -3.93 0.63
C MET A 9 25.05 -2.85 1.38
N TYR A 10 25.68 -1.76 1.80
CA TYR A 10 25.01 -0.65 2.46
C TYR A 10 24.64 0.45 1.44
N PRO A 11 23.41 0.97 1.41
CA PRO A 11 22.24 0.61 2.22
C PRO A 11 21.31 -0.40 1.52
N MET A 12 21.81 -1.29 0.65
CA MET A 12 20.99 -2.27 -0.08
C MET A 12 20.24 -3.22 0.86
N GLY A 13 20.87 -3.67 1.96
CA GLY A 13 20.19 -4.51 2.96
C GLY A 13 18.95 -3.85 3.56
N GLN A 14 19.06 -2.56 3.92
CA GLN A 14 17.94 -1.77 4.43
C GLN A 14 16.83 -1.63 3.38
N ARG A 15 17.21 -1.40 2.11
CA ARG A 15 16.25 -1.27 1.00
C ARG A 15 15.50 -2.57 0.74
N TYR A 16 16.18 -3.71 0.73
CA TYR A 16 15.53 -5.01 0.58
C TYR A 16 14.60 -5.33 1.75
N ALA A 17 14.98 -4.97 2.98
CA ALA A 17 14.11 -5.14 4.14
C ALA A 17 12.82 -4.32 4.00
N THR A 18 12.91 -3.03 3.64
CA THR A 18 11.73 -2.20 3.38
C THR A 18 10.90 -2.72 2.21
N LEU A 19 11.52 -3.22 1.15
CA LEU A 19 10.79 -3.82 0.04
C LEU A 19 9.99 -5.04 0.50
N VAL A 20 10.58 -5.96 1.26
CA VAL A 20 9.87 -7.14 1.76
C VAL A 20 8.72 -6.74 2.70
N GLU A 21 8.93 -5.73 3.55
CA GLU A 21 7.91 -5.19 4.46
C GLU A 21 6.69 -4.63 3.69
N GLU A 22 6.92 -3.90 2.60
CA GLU A 22 5.88 -3.17 1.87
C GLU A 22 5.18 -3.98 0.77
N MET A 23 5.74 -5.10 0.33
CA MET A 23 5.23 -5.87 -0.83
C MET A 23 4.09 -6.85 -0.50
N GLY A 24 3.60 -6.87 0.74
CA GLY A 24 2.51 -7.75 1.16
C GLY A 24 1.22 -7.54 0.36
N TYR A 25 0.86 -6.29 0.06
CA TYR A 25 -0.34 -5.97 -0.73
C TYR A 25 -0.25 -6.59 -2.15
N MET A 26 0.92 -6.48 -2.77
CA MET A 26 1.16 -6.98 -4.12
C MET A 26 1.08 -8.51 -4.15
N HIS A 27 1.66 -9.18 -3.14
CA HIS A 27 1.66 -10.64 -3.07
C HIS A 27 0.23 -11.22 -2.95
N ILE A 28 -0.62 -10.64 -2.10
CA ILE A 28 -2.01 -11.11 -1.98
C ILE A 28 -2.85 -10.78 -3.21
N GLN A 29 -2.67 -9.58 -3.80
CA GLN A 29 -3.39 -9.19 -5.00
C GLN A 29 -3.00 -10.02 -6.23
N ALA A 30 -1.71 -10.39 -6.36
CA ALA A 30 -1.25 -11.22 -7.46
C ALA A 30 -1.72 -12.67 -7.39
N SER A 31 -2.10 -13.16 -6.21
CA SER A 31 -2.45 -14.58 -6.02
C SER A 31 -3.94 -14.83 -5.76
N LYS A 32 -4.59 -13.97 -4.97
CA LYS A 32 -5.98 -14.12 -4.51
C LYS A 32 -6.73 -12.77 -4.50
N PRO A 33 -6.82 -12.05 -5.63
CA PRO A 33 -7.45 -10.73 -5.69
C PRO A 33 -8.93 -10.78 -5.30
N ASP A 34 -9.67 -11.80 -5.73
CA ASP A 34 -11.08 -11.98 -5.40
C ASP A 34 -11.34 -12.24 -3.91
N THR A 35 -10.41 -12.88 -3.21
CA THR A 35 -10.57 -13.16 -1.78
C THR A 35 -10.44 -11.89 -0.95
N VAL A 36 -9.39 -11.10 -1.18
CA VAL A 36 -9.21 -9.82 -0.48
C VAL A 36 -10.21 -8.77 -0.93
N GLY A 37 -10.57 -8.78 -2.22
CA GLY A 37 -11.53 -7.85 -2.82
C GLY A 37 -12.91 -7.90 -2.17
N VAL A 38 -13.42 -9.09 -1.84
CA VAL A 38 -14.74 -9.24 -1.18
C VAL A 38 -14.82 -8.43 0.13
N ALA A 39 -13.80 -8.51 0.99
CA ALA A 39 -13.78 -7.78 2.26
C ALA A 39 -13.72 -6.26 2.05
N LEU A 40 -13.02 -5.81 1.01
CA LEU A 40 -12.86 -4.39 0.69
C LEU A 40 -14.09 -3.81 -0.04
N THR A 41 -14.83 -4.61 -0.79
CA THR A 41 -16.10 -4.20 -1.41
C THR A 41 -17.19 -4.02 -0.37
N ASP A 42 -17.25 -4.86 0.66
CA ASP A 42 -18.31 -4.81 1.68
C ASP A 42 -18.05 -3.75 2.78
N SER A 43 -16.78 -3.52 3.12
CA SER A 43 -16.41 -2.61 4.22
C SER A 43 -15.81 -1.29 3.73
N PRO A 44 -16.51 -0.14 3.87
CA PRO A 44 -15.94 1.15 3.52
C PRO A 44 -14.75 1.53 4.42
N ALA A 45 -14.77 1.08 5.69
CA ALA A 45 -13.65 1.24 6.60
C ALA A 45 -12.43 0.40 6.17
N GLY A 46 -12.67 -0.84 5.72
CA GLY A 46 -11.64 -1.71 5.16
C GLY A 46 -11.00 -1.11 3.91
N LEU A 47 -11.83 -0.65 2.96
CA LEU A 47 -11.36 0.01 1.73
C LEU A 47 -10.52 1.26 2.04
N LEU A 48 -11.02 2.11 2.93
CA LEU A 48 -10.33 3.33 3.34
C LEU A 48 -8.96 3.01 3.95
N ALA A 49 -8.91 2.10 4.92
CA ALA A 49 -7.64 1.72 5.55
C ALA A 49 -6.64 1.16 4.53
N TYR A 50 -7.10 0.29 3.63
CA TYR A 50 -6.27 -0.38 2.65
C TYR A 50 -5.65 0.58 1.61
N ILE A 51 -6.42 1.57 1.16
CA ILE A 51 -5.94 2.56 0.17
C ILE A 51 -5.14 3.69 0.84
N LEU A 52 -5.61 4.24 1.96
CA LEU A 52 -4.96 5.40 2.58
C LEU A 52 -3.59 5.06 3.19
N GLU A 53 -3.38 3.82 3.64
CA GLU A 53 -2.06 3.36 4.07
C GLU A 53 -0.99 3.59 2.98
N LYS A 54 -1.35 3.39 1.70
CA LYS A 54 -0.44 3.66 0.57
C LYS A 54 -0.19 5.14 0.34
N PHE A 55 -1.20 5.99 0.49
CA PHE A 55 -1.01 7.45 0.46
C PHE A 55 -0.08 7.94 1.58
N SER A 56 -0.07 7.28 2.74
CA SER A 56 0.85 7.57 3.83
C SER A 56 2.28 7.17 3.47
N THR A 57 2.53 5.87 3.31
CA THR A 57 3.86 5.29 3.20
C THR A 57 4.56 5.68 1.90
N TRP A 58 3.85 5.69 0.76
CA TRP A 58 4.45 6.01 -0.54
C TRP A 58 4.72 7.51 -0.71
N THR A 59 4.08 8.38 0.08
CA THR A 59 4.44 9.80 0.11
C THR A 59 5.78 9.99 0.81
N ARG A 60 5.93 9.41 2.02
CA ARG A 60 7.19 9.34 2.76
C ARG A 60 7.19 8.13 3.68
N ASN A 61 8.23 7.30 3.59
CA ASN A 61 8.39 6.12 4.45
C ASN A 61 8.36 6.44 5.96
N GLU A 62 8.73 7.67 6.36
CA GLU A 62 8.70 8.12 7.75
C GLU A 62 7.27 8.27 8.31
N HIS A 63 6.26 8.41 7.44
CA HIS A 63 4.88 8.62 7.87
C HIS A 63 4.28 7.42 8.61
N ARG A 64 4.77 6.21 8.35
CA ARG A 64 4.36 4.98 9.07
C ARG A 64 4.59 5.05 10.59
N LEU A 65 5.48 5.93 11.04
CA LEU A 65 5.78 6.12 12.46
C LEU A 65 4.86 7.15 13.13
N LYS A 66 4.02 7.84 12.35
CA LYS A 66 3.11 8.86 12.86
C LYS A 66 1.75 8.25 13.18
N VAL A 67 1.17 8.69 14.29
CA VAL A 67 -0.13 8.18 14.81
C VAL A 67 -1.27 8.37 13.79
N ASP A 68 -1.24 9.46 13.04
CA ASP A 68 -2.24 9.81 12.04
C ASP A 68 -1.84 9.41 10.60
N GLY A 69 -0.70 8.74 10.43
CA GLY A 69 -0.11 8.44 9.13
C GLY A 69 0.25 9.68 8.29
N ALA A 70 0.23 10.89 8.87
CA ALA A 70 0.42 12.16 8.16
C ALA A 70 -0.37 12.29 6.84
N LEU A 71 -1.59 11.76 6.80
CA LEU A 71 -2.43 11.78 5.60
C LEU A 71 -2.75 13.22 5.12
N THR A 72 -2.79 14.17 6.06
CA THR A 72 -3.03 15.59 5.77
C THR A 72 -1.76 16.38 5.41
N PHE A 73 -0.60 15.72 5.30
CA PHE A 73 0.67 16.39 4.97
C PHE A 73 0.68 16.99 3.57
N ARG A 74 0.06 16.32 2.59
CA ARG A 74 0.00 16.77 1.19
C ARG A 74 -1.41 16.94 0.65
N PHE A 75 -2.35 16.13 1.11
CA PHE A 75 -3.69 16.06 0.55
C PHE A 75 -4.72 16.53 1.57
N THR A 76 -5.78 17.17 1.08
CA THR A 76 -6.96 17.41 1.90
C THR A 76 -7.74 16.11 2.08
N LYS A 77 -8.60 16.04 3.10
CA LYS A 77 -9.47 14.87 3.31
C LYS A 77 -10.38 14.63 2.11
N ASP A 78 -10.89 15.70 1.51
CA ASP A 78 -11.77 15.63 0.33
C ASP A 78 -11.04 14.98 -0.84
N GLN A 79 -9.80 15.37 -1.13
CA GLN A 79 -9.00 14.77 -2.21
C GLN A 79 -8.76 13.26 -2.01
N LEU A 80 -8.54 12.83 -0.76
CA LEU A 80 -8.36 11.43 -0.42
C LEU A 80 -9.67 10.65 -0.59
N ILE A 81 -10.79 11.24 -0.15
CA ILE A 81 -12.12 10.64 -0.28
C ILE A 81 -12.56 10.59 -1.74
N ASP A 82 -12.25 11.60 -2.55
CA ASP A 82 -12.56 11.62 -3.99
C ASP A 82 -11.92 10.41 -4.68
N ASN A 83 -10.66 10.09 -4.37
CA ASN A 83 -10.00 8.90 -4.90
C ASN A 83 -10.69 7.61 -4.41
N LEU A 84 -11.01 7.53 -3.11
CA LEU A 84 -11.73 6.38 -2.54
C LEU A 84 -13.08 6.16 -3.20
N MET A 85 -13.82 7.22 -3.50
CA MET A 85 -15.13 7.16 -4.13
C MET A 85 -15.08 6.60 -5.55
N MET A 86 -13.96 6.78 -6.26
CA MET A 86 -13.73 6.15 -7.56
C MET A 86 -13.60 4.61 -7.48
N TYR A 87 -13.26 4.06 -6.31
CA TYR A 87 -13.25 2.61 -6.07
C TYR A 87 -14.58 2.12 -5.47
N TRP A 88 -15.12 2.88 -4.52
CA TRP A 88 -16.33 2.51 -3.77
C TRP A 88 -17.59 2.55 -4.63
N ALA A 89 -17.88 3.69 -5.29
CA ALA A 89 -19.13 3.87 -6.03
C ALA A 89 -19.34 2.84 -7.16
N PRO A 90 -18.33 2.51 -8.00
CA PRO A 90 -18.48 1.47 -9.02
C PRO A 90 -18.17 0.06 -8.51
N SER A 91 -17.84 -0.13 -7.23
CA SER A 91 -17.39 -1.44 -6.69
C SER A 91 -16.24 -2.05 -7.47
N SER A 92 -15.27 -1.23 -7.88
CA SER A 92 -14.21 -1.61 -8.84
C SER A 92 -12.92 -2.10 -8.18
N ILE A 93 -12.87 -2.20 -6.84
CA ILE A 93 -11.66 -2.59 -6.10
C ILE A 93 -11.17 -4.01 -6.46
N THR A 94 -12.09 -4.97 -6.58
CA THR A 94 -11.70 -6.35 -6.93
C THR A 94 -11.18 -6.43 -8.37
N THR A 95 -11.85 -5.73 -9.29
CA THR A 95 -11.44 -5.71 -10.70
C THR A 95 -10.10 -5.01 -10.91
N SER A 96 -9.77 -3.96 -10.14
CA SER A 96 -8.47 -3.31 -10.22
C SER A 96 -7.33 -4.20 -9.69
N MET A 97 -7.60 -5.01 -8.66
CA MET A 97 -6.63 -5.95 -8.11
C MET A 97 -6.32 -7.13 -9.04
N ARG A 98 -7.26 -7.56 -9.89
CA ARG A 98 -7.03 -8.66 -10.85
C ARG A 98 -5.90 -8.38 -11.83
N LEU A 99 -5.60 -7.11 -12.11
CA LEU A 99 -4.46 -6.73 -12.94
C LEU A 99 -3.13 -7.28 -12.38
N TYR A 100 -2.97 -7.33 -11.06
CA TYR A 100 -1.77 -7.90 -10.43
C TYR A 100 -1.64 -9.41 -10.63
N ALA A 101 -2.76 -10.11 -10.75
CA ALA A 101 -2.77 -11.56 -10.99
C ALA A 101 -2.55 -11.91 -12.47
N GLU A 102 -2.86 -10.98 -13.38
CA GLU A 102 -2.71 -11.14 -14.83
C GLU A 102 -1.34 -10.68 -15.36
N SER A 103 -0.62 -9.86 -14.59
CA SER A 103 0.71 -9.33 -14.93
C SER A 103 1.82 -10.36 -14.70
#